data_AF-A0A2H9NSR6-F1
#
_entry.id   AF-A0A2H9NSR6-F1
#
_cell.length_a   1.000
_cell.length_b   1.000
_cell.length_c   1.000
_cell.angle_alpha   90.00
_cell.angle_beta   90.00
_cell.angle_gamma   90.00
#
_symmetry.space_group_name_H-M   'P 1'
#
loop_
_entity.id
_entity.type
_entity.pdbx_description
1 polymer ?
#
loop_
_entity_poly.entity_id
_entity_poly.type
_entity_poly.pdbx_seq_one_letter_code
_entity_poly.pdbx_strand_id
1 'polypeptide(L)'
;MIYGLKKLKQINNNMKILLINPPQVFSKSQVAASVIPPLGLMYLASVSQEKGYEVKIIDTLVEAPDKINGFDENTGYRGLNFDDIVRLVPKDTDIIGISNLFTF
;
A
#
# COMPACT_ATOMS: atom_id res chain seq x y z
N MET A 1 19.93 -30.48 14.03
CA MET A 1 19.12 -30.28 15.25
C MET A 1 17.92 -29.41 14.90
N ILE A 2 16.87 -30.09 14.47
CA ILE A 2 15.42 -29.81 14.51
C ILE A 2 14.99 -28.40 14.97
N TYR A 3 14.48 -27.60 14.03
CA TYR A 3 13.18 -26.97 14.24
C TYR A 3 12.31 -27.37 13.06
N GLY A 4 11.49 -28.39 13.30
CA GLY A 4 10.42 -28.76 12.38
C GLY A 4 9.45 -27.60 12.31
N LEU A 5 9.45 -26.88 11.20
CA LEU A 5 8.29 -26.14 10.74
C LEU A 5 7.17 -27.15 10.61
N LYS A 6 6.35 -27.29 11.67
CA LYS A 6 5.00 -27.84 11.52
C LYS A 6 4.42 -27.11 10.33
N LYS A 7 4.17 -27.84 9.24
CA LYS A 7 3.42 -27.36 8.08
C LYS A 7 2.16 -26.75 8.69
N LEU A 8 2.12 -25.42 8.77
CA LEU A 8 0.98 -24.71 9.30
C LEU A 8 -0.20 -25.25 8.52
N LYS A 9 -1.21 -25.77 9.23
CA LYS A 9 -2.44 -26.25 8.62
C LYS A 9 -2.84 -25.13 7.65
N GLN A 10 -2.88 -25.43 6.35
CA GLN A 10 -3.23 -24.43 5.35
C GLN A 10 -4.63 -24.00 5.71
N ILE A 11 -4.74 -22.83 6.32
CA ILE A 11 -6.03 -22.26 6.63
C ILE A 11 -6.53 -21.82 5.25
N ASN A 12 -7.52 -22.52 4.71
CA ASN A 12 -8.22 -22.07 3.51
C ASN A 12 -9.00 -20.81 3.88
N ASN A 13 -8.28 -19.72 4.05
CA ASN A 13 -8.87 -18.42 4.28
C ASN A 13 -8.85 -17.72 2.94
N ASN A 14 -10.00 -17.70 2.30
CA ASN A 14 -10.28 -16.97 1.07
C ASN A 14 -10.30 -15.44 1.29
N MET A 15 -9.61 -14.94 2.34
CA MET A 15 -9.61 -13.53 2.71
C MET A 15 -8.77 -12.74 1.72
N LYS A 16 -9.35 -11.63 1.26
CA LYS A 16 -8.78 -10.71 0.30
C LYS A 16 -8.28 -9.45 0.99
N ILE A 17 -6.97 -9.27 0.95
CA ILE A 17 -6.27 -8.16 1.60
C ILE A 17 -5.82 -7.17 0.53
N LEU A 18 -6.22 -5.92 0.69
CA LEU A 18 -5.71 -4.81 -0.09
C LEU A 18 -4.79 -3.96 0.78
N LEU A 19 -3.55 -3.77 0.34
CA LEU A 19 -2.60 -2.86 0.98
C LEU A 19 -2.38 -1.63 0.09
N ILE A 20 -2.48 -0.44 0.65
CA ILE A 20 -2.39 0.81 -0.10
C ILE A 20 -1.20 1.61 0.39
N ASN A 21 -0.27 1.93 -0.51
CA ASN A 21 0.69 3.01 -0.33
C ASN A 21 0.04 4.31 -0.87
N PRO A 22 -0.47 5.18 0.02
CA PRO A 22 -1.24 6.35 -0.39
C PRO A 22 -0.35 7.38 -1.10
N PRO A 23 -0.95 8.42 -1.72
CA PRO A 23 -0.18 9.43 -2.42
C PRO A 23 0.79 10.12 -1.46
N GLN A 24 1.98 10.43 -1.94
CA GLN A 24 3.01 11.05 -1.12
C GLN A 24 2.67 12.52 -0.90
N VAL A 25 2.40 12.92 0.34
CA VAL A 25 2.23 14.32 0.73
C VAL A 25 3.59 14.99 0.87
N PHE A 26 3.71 16.23 0.40
CA PHE A 26 4.93 17.03 0.49
C PHE A 26 4.60 18.52 0.64
N SER A 27 5.51 19.28 1.28
CA SER A 27 5.41 20.74 1.34
C SER A 27 5.89 21.37 0.02
N LYS A 28 5.41 22.56 -0.31
CA LYS A 28 5.88 23.31 -1.49
C LYS A 28 7.39 23.62 -1.47
N SER A 29 8.02 23.60 -0.29
CA SER A 29 9.45 23.83 -0.13
C SER A 29 10.30 22.56 -0.32
N GLN A 30 9.68 21.39 -0.46
CA GLN A 30 10.39 20.12 -0.58
C GLN A 30 11.01 19.96 -1.97
N VAL A 31 12.35 20.00 -2.03
CA VAL A 31 13.14 19.93 -3.27
C VAL A 31 13.27 18.50 -3.81
N ALA A 32 13.09 17.49 -2.96
CA ALA A 32 13.24 16.08 -3.33
C ALA A 32 11.97 15.27 -3.04
N ALA A 33 11.37 14.73 -4.09
CA ALA A 33 10.28 13.74 -4.01
C ALA A 33 10.72 12.46 -4.74
N SER A 34 11.54 11.64 -4.08
CA SER A 34 11.99 10.37 -4.65
C SER A 34 10.86 9.34 -4.65
N VAL A 35 10.75 8.56 -5.73
CA VAL A 35 9.86 7.40 -5.78
C VAL A 35 10.56 6.21 -5.14
N ILE A 36 10.05 5.75 -4.01
CA ILE A 36 10.63 4.67 -3.20
C ILE A 36 9.58 3.56 -3.06
N PRO A 37 9.95 2.28 -3.27
CA PRO A 37 9.01 1.17 -3.09
C PRO A 37 8.54 1.05 -1.63
N PRO A 38 7.26 0.70 -1.39
CA PRO A 38 6.70 0.57 -0.05
C PRO A 38 7.12 -0.74 0.61
N LEU A 39 8.40 -0.86 0.98
CA LEU A 39 8.99 -2.10 1.48
C LEU A 39 8.20 -2.72 2.64
N GLY A 40 7.72 -1.92 3.59
CA GLY A 40 6.89 -2.40 4.70
C GLY A 40 5.63 -3.13 4.22
N LEU A 41 4.92 -2.60 3.22
CA LEU A 41 3.76 -3.26 2.62
C LEU A 41 4.14 -4.51 1.85
N MET A 42 5.28 -4.50 1.14
CA MET A 42 5.78 -5.68 0.42
C MET A 42 6.08 -6.84 1.37
N TYR A 43 6.66 -6.56 2.55
CA TYR A 43 6.87 -7.58 3.58
C TYR A 43 5.55 -8.13 4.12
N LEU A 44 4.58 -7.25 4.42
CA LEU A 44 3.25 -7.68 4.87
C LEU A 44 2.54 -8.53 3.81
N ALA A 45 2.65 -8.16 2.54
CA ALA A 45 2.09 -8.91 1.43
C ALA A 45 2.73 -10.30 1.31
N SER A 46 4.07 -10.38 1.35
CA SER A 46 4.80 -11.65 1.29
C SER A 46 4.37 -12.63 2.39
N VAL A 47 4.36 -12.18 3.65
CA VAL A 47 3.95 -13.03 4.79
C VAL A 47 2.48 -13.41 4.68
N SER A 48 1.62 -12.51 4.22
CA SER A 48 0.18 -12.78 4.05
C SER A 48 -0.07 -13.82 2.94
N GLN A 49 0.67 -13.74 1.84
CA GLN A 49 0.65 -14.74 0.77
C GLN A 49 1.13 -16.11 1.27
N GLU A 50 2.21 -16.17 2.05
CA GLU A 50 2.69 -17.43 2.67
C GLU A 50 1.64 -18.09 3.59
N LYS A 51 0.73 -17.29 4.17
CA LYS A 51 -0.38 -17.77 4.99
C LYS A 51 -1.61 -18.21 4.19
N GLY A 52 -1.60 -18.05 2.87
CA GLY A 52 -2.68 -18.45 1.96
C GLY A 52 -3.73 -17.38 1.69
N TYR A 53 -3.49 -16.13 2.05
CA TYR A 53 -4.40 -15.02 1.73
C TYR A 53 -4.19 -14.50 0.30
N GLU A 54 -5.26 -14.01 -0.33
CA GLU A 54 -5.15 -13.24 -1.57
C GLU A 54 -4.75 -11.81 -1.21
N VAL A 55 -3.64 -11.31 -1.76
CA VAL A 55 -3.11 -9.99 -1.41
C VAL A 55 -2.82 -9.16 -2.65
N LYS A 56 -3.27 -7.90 -2.64
CA LYS A 56 -2.98 -6.90 -3.66
C LYS A 56 -2.35 -5.67 -3.02
N ILE A 57 -1.39 -5.05 -3.70
CA ILE A 57 -0.86 -3.73 -3.34
C ILE A 57 -1.33 -2.71 -4.38
N ILE A 58 -1.81 -1.55 -3.93
CA ILE A 58 -1.95 -0.35 -4.75
C ILE A 58 -0.85 0.62 -4.32
N ASP A 59 0.09 0.90 -5.21
CA ASP A 59 1.12 1.90 -4.99
C ASP A 59 0.83 3.16 -5.80
N THR A 60 0.14 4.10 -5.18
CA THR A 60 -0.41 5.27 -5.87
C THR A 60 0.66 6.20 -6.45
N LEU A 61 1.85 6.22 -5.86
CA LEU A 61 2.97 7.02 -6.34
C LEU A 61 3.57 6.42 -7.62
N VAL A 62 3.72 5.09 -7.67
CA VAL A 62 4.23 4.37 -8.84
C VAL A 62 3.22 4.31 -9.98
N GLU A 63 1.92 4.23 -9.66
CA GLU A 63 0.83 4.22 -10.66
C GLU A 63 0.67 5.57 -11.37
N ALA A 64 1.06 6.66 -10.72
CA ALA A 64 0.96 8.01 -11.29
C ALA A 64 2.10 8.92 -10.83
N PRO A 65 3.35 8.61 -11.21
CA PRO A 65 4.52 9.35 -10.74
C PRO A 65 4.53 10.77 -11.26
N ASP A 66 3.91 11.07 -12.39
CA ASP A 66 3.93 12.45 -12.94
C ASP A 66 2.72 13.29 -12.48
N LYS A 67 1.80 12.71 -11.70
CA LYS A 67 0.63 13.44 -11.18
C LYS A 67 0.96 14.11 -9.87
N ILE A 68 1.01 15.44 -9.89
CA ILE A 68 1.10 16.30 -8.71
C ILE A 68 -0.21 17.07 -8.57
N ASN A 69 -0.78 17.03 -7.38
CA ASN A 69 -2.06 17.65 -7.04
C ASN A 69 -1.87 18.59 -5.85
N GLY A 70 -2.70 19.63 -5.77
CA GLY A 70 -2.80 20.46 -4.57
C GLY A 70 -3.56 19.72 -3.47
N PHE A 71 -3.12 19.86 -2.22
CA PHE A 71 -3.85 19.35 -1.06
C PHE A 71 -4.41 20.51 -0.22
N ASP A 72 -3.55 21.47 0.10
CA ASP A 72 -3.90 22.73 0.75
C ASP A 72 -3.05 23.91 0.23
N GLU A 73 -3.07 25.05 0.93
CA GLU A 73 -2.31 26.25 0.57
C GLU A 73 -0.78 26.04 0.52
N ASN A 74 -0.22 25.12 1.31
CA ASN A 74 1.21 24.92 1.52
C ASN A 74 1.68 23.50 1.20
N THR A 75 0.77 22.56 0.97
CA THR A 75 1.07 21.16 0.69
C THR A 75 0.44 20.68 -0.62
N GLY A 76 1.11 19.72 -1.23
CA GLY A 76 0.61 18.96 -2.36
C GLY A 76 0.76 17.47 -2.11
N TYR A 77 0.21 16.66 -3.02
CA TYR A 77 0.45 15.23 -3.02
C TYR A 77 0.77 14.70 -4.41
N ARG A 78 1.62 13.68 -4.46
CA ARG A 78 2.08 13.02 -5.69
C ARG A 78 1.54 11.61 -5.76
N GLY A 79 0.93 11.26 -6.90
CA GLY A 79 0.31 9.96 -7.13
C GLY A 79 -1.15 10.07 -7.62
N LEU A 80 -1.86 8.95 -7.57
CA LEU A 80 -3.29 8.89 -7.92
C LEU A 80 -4.12 9.84 -7.04
N ASN A 81 -5.22 10.38 -7.60
CA ASN A 81 -6.19 11.10 -6.78
C ASN A 81 -7.07 10.12 -5.98
N PHE A 82 -7.77 10.64 -4.97
CA PHE A 82 -8.54 9.80 -4.05
C PHE A 82 -9.68 9.03 -4.74
N ASP A 83 -10.36 9.63 -5.73
CA ASP A 83 -11.42 8.96 -6.46
C ASP A 83 -10.90 7.79 -7.31
N ASP A 84 -9.74 7.95 -7.95
CA ASP A 84 -9.06 6.89 -8.70
C ASP A 84 -8.68 5.73 -7.78
N ILE A 85 -8.18 6.03 -6.57
CA ILE A 85 -7.84 5.01 -5.56
C ILE A 85 -9.09 4.22 -5.17
N VAL A 86 -10.19 4.91 -4.84
CA VAL A 86 -11.46 4.27 -4.45
C VAL A 86 -11.99 3.38 -5.57
N ARG A 87 -11.88 3.79 -6.84
CA ARG A 87 -12.29 2.98 -8.00
C ARG A 87 -11.47 1.70 -8.18
N LEU A 88 -10.23 1.68 -7.69
CA LEU A 88 -9.33 0.51 -7.78
C LEU A 88 -9.56 -0.52 -6.67
N VAL A 89 -10.31 -0.17 -5.61
CA VAL A 89 -10.63 -1.06 -4.49
C VAL A 89 -11.63 -2.13 -4.96
N PRO A 90 -11.26 -3.43 -4.97
CA PRO A 90 -12.20 -4.50 -5.29
C PRO A 90 -13.34 -4.57 -4.27
N LYS A 91 -14.57 -4.75 -4.75
CA LYS A 91 -15.78 -4.79 -3.89
C LYS A 91 -15.80 -5.96 -2.91
N ASP A 92 -15.02 -7.00 -3.19
CA ASP A 92 -14.88 -8.22 -2.39
C ASP A 92 -13.64 -8.19 -1.48
N THR A 93 -13.06 -7.01 -1.24
CA THR A 93 -11.95 -6.83 -0.28
C THR A 93 -12.46 -6.99 1.15
N ASP A 94 -11.85 -7.90 1.92
CA ASP A 94 -12.19 -8.12 3.33
C ASP A 94 -11.42 -7.18 4.27
N ILE A 95 -10.16 -6.88 3.92
CA ILE A 95 -9.26 -6.05 4.74
C ILE A 95 -8.58 -5.00 3.85
N ILE A 96 -8.64 -3.74 4.25
CA ILE A 96 -7.86 -2.65 3.65
C ILE A 96 -6.85 -2.15 4.68
N GLY A 97 -5.56 -2.29 4.37
CA GLY A 97 -4.47 -1.69 5.10
C GLY A 97 -3.95 -0.45 4.35
N ILE A 98 -3.83 0.68 5.03
CA ILE A 98 -3.28 1.92 4.46
C ILE A 98 -1.98 2.23 5.19
N SER A 99 -0.89 2.37 4.44
CA SER A 99 0.40 2.76 5.00
C SER A 99 0.36 4.22 5.45
N ASN A 100 0.83 4.49 6.66
CA ASN A 100 1.07 5.84 7.15
C ASN A 100 2.43 5.90 7.84
N LEU A 101 3.47 6.28 7.09
CA LEU A 101 4.83 6.32 7.61
C LEU A 101 5.11 7.59 8.43
N PHE A 102 4.40 8.69 8.15
CA PHE A 102 4.68 10.01 8.70
C PHE A 102 3.37 10.78 8.90
N THR A 103 3.24 11.49 10.02
CA THR A 103 2.03 12.22 10.41
C THR A 103 2.15 13.73 10.13
N PHE A 104 2.71 14.09 8.96
CA PHE A 104 3.04 15.48 8.58
C PHE A 104 1.95 16.50 8.92
#